data_AF-A0A2V5Y784-F1
#
_entry.id   AF-A0A2V5Y784-F1
#
_cell.length_a   1.000
_cell.length_b   1.000
_cell.length_c   1.000
_cell.angle_alpha   90.00
_cell.angle_beta   90.00
_cell.angle_gamma   90.00
#
_symmetry.space_group_name_H-M   'P 1'
#
loop_
_entity.id
_entity.type
_entity.pdbx_description
1 polymer ?
#
loop_
_entity_poly.entity_id
_entity_poly.type
_entity_poly.pdbx_seq_one_letter_code
_entity_poly.pdbx_strand_id
1 'polypeptide(L)'
;MSLAGCNSQSGSIIEESLERVYPIEANADITVQNEDGAVLVYGSNTNELQIHATKKAYSSRRLKEIAIDVSVHATTVSIGTKFPPKRRWALTDHSGTVDYTIVLPATTNLQQLRLAAGEILVDGMRGLQQS
;
A
#
# COMPACT_ATOMS: atom_id res chain seq x y z
N MET A 1 -14.79 -48.12 10.24
CA MET A 1 -14.92 -47.32 9.01
C MET A 1 -14.55 -45.89 9.40
N SER A 2 -13.26 -45.55 9.41
CA SER A 2 -12.79 -44.25 9.87
C SER A 2 -12.80 -43.24 8.73
N LEU A 3 -13.35 -42.06 9.02
CA LEU A 3 -13.66 -40.98 8.09
C LEU A 3 -12.40 -40.41 7.43
N ALA A 4 -12.50 -40.16 6.12
CA ALA A 4 -11.46 -39.53 5.32
C ALA A 4 -11.13 -38.13 5.88
N GLY A 5 -9.84 -37.89 6.11
CA GLY A 5 -9.34 -36.59 6.53
C GLY A 5 -9.49 -35.56 5.41
N CYS A 6 -10.28 -34.52 5.65
CA CYS A 6 -10.17 -33.27 4.92
C CYS A 6 -8.90 -32.55 5.39
N ASN A 7 -7.77 -32.81 4.74
CA ASN A 7 -6.57 -32.00 4.92
C ASN A 7 -6.75 -30.73 4.08
N SER A 8 -7.53 -29.77 4.59
CA SER A 8 -7.55 -28.41 4.05
C SER A 8 -6.14 -27.84 4.18
N GLN A 9 -5.39 -27.82 3.07
CA GLN A 9 -4.23 -26.94 2.92
C GLN A 9 -4.75 -25.51 3.01
N SER A 10 -4.93 -25.01 4.23
CA SER A 10 -5.06 -23.60 4.48
C SER A 10 -3.73 -22.98 4.07
N GLY A 11 -3.63 -22.53 2.82
CA GLY A 11 -2.47 -21.79 2.33
C GLY A 11 -2.31 -20.56 3.21
N SER A 12 -1.38 -20.64 4.17
CA SER A 12 -1.10 -19.53 5.08
C SER A 12 -0.65 -18.34 4.24
N ILE A 13 -1.41 -17.25 4.28
CA ILE A 13 -0.99 -15.98 3.70
C ILE A 13 0.26 -15.54 4.47
N ILE A 14 1.31 -15.21 3.73
CA ILE A 14 2.57 -14.71 4.27
C ILE A 14 2.53 -13.20 4.19
N GLU A 15 2.93 -12.54 5.26
CA GLU A 15 2.93 -11.09 5.38
C GLU A 15 4.34 -10.56 5.65
N GLU A 16 4.66 -9.40 5.07
CA GLU A 16 5.89 -8.65 5.37
C GLU A 16 5.54 -7.17 5.45
N SER A 17 5.81 -6.57 6.61
CA SER A 17 5.61 -5.14 6.84
C SER A 17 6.92 -4.36 6.71
N LEU A 18 6.79 -3.12 6.27
CA LEU A 18 7.85 -2.12 6.34
C LEU A 18 7.30 -0.85 6.94
N GLU A 19 8.13 -0.21 7.75
CA GLU A 19 7.84 1.08 8.35
C GLU A 19 8.98 2.04 7.99
N ARG A 20 8.61 3.23 7.50
CA ARG A 20 9.55 4.28 7.13
C ARG A 20 9.02 5.62 7.59
N VAL A 21 9.93 6.46 8.08
CA VAL A 21 9.63 7.83 8.50
C VAL A 21 10.61 8.77 7.83
N TYR A 22 10.09 9.85 7.24
CA TYR A 22 10.88 10.86 6.56
C TYR A 22 10.41 12.27 6.92
N PRO A 23 11.33 13.22 7.16
CA PRO A 23 10.95 14.62 7.25
C PRO A 23 10.52 15.14 5.88
N ILE A 24 9.38 15.83 5.81
CA ILE A 24 8.86 16.44 4.58
C ILE A 24 8.28 17.83 4.87
N GLU A 25 8.17 18.65 3.85
CA GLU A 25 7.49 19.94 3.97
C GLU A 25 5.98 19.76 4.09
N ALA A 26 5.33 20.68 4.83
CA ALA A 26 3.90 20.62 5.10
C ALA A 26 3.02 20.76 3.85
N ASN A 27 3.59 21.30 2.76
CA ASN A 27 2.98 21.54 1.46
C ASN A 27 3.55 20.60 0.37
N ALA A 28 4.23 19.52 0.76
CA ALA A 28 4.77 18.57 -0.21
C ALA A 28 3.67 17.95 -1.08
N ASP A 29 4.01 17.72 -2.34
CA ASP A 29 3.18 17.02 -3.31
C ASP A 29 3.32 15.52 -3.14
N ILE A 30 2.21 14.82 -2.93
CA ILE A 30 2.19 13.41 -2.63
C ILE A 30 1.45 12.66 -3.73
N THR A 31 2.10 11.62 -4.26
CA THR A 31 1.51 10.69 -5.21
C THR A 31 1.61 9.27 -4.66
N VAL A 32 0.48 8.57 -4.66
CA VAL A 32 0.38 7.16 -4.24
C VAL A 32 -0.28 6.35 -5.34
N GLN A 33 0.37 5.25 -5.73
CA GLN A 33 -0.11 4.33 -6.75
C GLN A 33 0.03 2.90 -6.26
N ASN A 34 -1.10 2.19 -6.21
CA ASN A 34 -1.18 0.79 -5.87
C ASN A 34 -2.13 0.08 -6.87
N GLU A 35 -1.96 -1.23 -7.04
CA GLU A 35 -2.84 -2.04 -7.88
C GLU A 35 -3.91 -2.75 -7.05
N ASP A 36 -3.54 -3.37 -5.92
CA ASP A 36 -4.43 -4.24 -5.15
C ASP A 36 -4.14 -4.15 -3.64
N GLY A 37 -5.18 -3.90 -2.84
CA GLY A 37 -5.11 -3.80 -1.38
C GLY A 37 -5.83 -2.57 -0.83
N ALA A 38 -5.34 -2.02 0.28
CA ALA A 38 -5.87 -0.80 0.88
C ALA A 38 -4.87 0.36 0.81
N VAL A 39 -5.37 1.59 0.69
CA VAL A 39 -4.57 2.81 0.89
C VAL A 39 -5.30 3.73 1.85
N LEU A 40 -4.79 3.79 3.08
CA LEU A 40 -5.29 4.66 4.15
C LEU A 40 -4.35 5.85 4.28
N VAL A 41 -4.88 7.06 4.17
CA VAL A 41 -4.14 8.31 4.30
C VAL A 41 -4.71 9.12 5.45
N TYR A 42 -3.85 9.53 6.37
CA TYR A 42 -4.20 10.29 7.56
C TYR A 42 -3.40 11.58 7.64
N GLY A 43 -4.11 12.70 7.82
CA GLY A 43 -3.50 14.00 8.11
C GLY A 43 -3.09 14.11 9.57
N SER A 44 -1.88 14.63 9.80
CA SER A 44 -1.31 14.92 11.12
C SER A 44 -0.92 16.40 11.25
N ASN A 45 -0.52 16.80 12.45
CA ASN A 45 0.05 18.14 12.71
C ASN A 45 1.59 18.15 12.72
N THR A 46 2.24 17.07 12.26
CA THR A 46 3.71 16.94 12.23
C THR A 46 4.23 17.09 10.81
N ASN A 47 5.45 17.63 10.65
CA ASN A 47 6.12 17.78 9.36
C ASN A 47 6.90 16.52 8.97
N GLU A 48 6.20 15.37 9.05
CA GLU A 48 6.79 14.06 8.83
C GLU A 48 5.83 13.19 8.03
N LEU A 49 6.40 12.39 7.14
CA LEU A 49 5.74 11.34 6.42
C LEU A 49 6.07 10.01 7.11
N GLN A 50 5.04 9.30 7.56
CA GLN A 50 5.15 7.93 8.05
C GLN A 50 4.45 7.01 7.05
N ILE A 51 5.14 5.98 6.62
CA ILE A 51 4.63 4.96 5.70
C ILE A 51 4.74 3.64 6.41
N HIS A 52 3.60 3.01 6.66
CA HIS A 52 3.51 1.61 7.01
C HIS A 52 2.91 0.87 5.83
N ALA A 53 3.65 -0.06 5.23
CA ALA A 53 3.13 -0.90 4.17
C ALA A 53 3.22 -2.37 4.56
N THR A 54 2.15 -3.12 4.33
CA THR A 54 2.09 -4.57 4.58
C THR A 54 1.83 -5.29 3.27
N LYS A 55 2.83 -6.06 2.81
CA LYS A 55 2.69 -6.95 1.65
C LYS A 55 2.09 -8.27 2.12
N LYS A 56 1.15 -8.82 1.38
CA LYS A 56 0.51 -10.12 1.65
C LYS A 56 0.54 -10.98 0.39
N ALA A 57 0.99 -12.23 0.49
CA ALA A 57 1.00 -13.16 -0.63
C ALA A 57 0.90 -14.62 -0.18
N TYR A 58 0.42 -15.50 -1.07
CA TYR A 58 0.32 -16.95 -0.80
C TYR A 58 1.66 -17.70 -0.85
N SER A 59 2.78 -17.03 -1.16
CA SER A 59 4.12 -17.62 -1.12
C SER A 59 5.20 -16.56 -0.90
N SER A 60 6.30 -16.95 -0.23
CA SER A 60 7.44 -16.04 0.02
C SER A 60 8.11 -15.58 -1.27
N ARG A 61 8.07 -16.39 -2.33
CA ARG A 61 8.60 -16.01 -3.64
C ARG A 61 7.81 -14.82 -4.20
N ARG A 62 6.47 -14.89 -4.17
CA ARG A 62 5.61 -13.80 -4.64
C ARG A 62 5.76 -12.55 -3.78
N LEU A 63 5.82 -12.71 -2.46
CA LEU A 63 6.05 -11.62 -1.53
C LEU A 63 7.33 -10.81 -1.82
N LYS A 64 8.39 -11.52 -2.24
CA LYS A 64 9.68 -10.93 -2.65
C LYS A 64 9.65 -10.31 -4.06
N GLU A 65 8.77 -10.81 -4.93
CA GLU A 65 8.57 -10.26 -6.27
C GLU A 65 7.71 -8.98 -6.27
N ILE A 66 6.93 -8.73 -5.20
CA ILE A 66 6.26 -7.43 -4.96
C ILE A 66 7.29 -6.42 -4.49
N ALA A 67 7.51 -5.39 -5.31
CA ALA A 67 8.42 -4.29 -5.00
C ALA A 67 7.63 -3.03 -4.61
N ILE A 68 8.04 -2.41 -3.50
CA ILE A 68 7.53 -1.12 -3.04
C ILE A 68 8.61 -0.09 -3.31
N ASP A 69 8.32 0.84 -4.23
CA ASP A 69 9.20 1.94 -4.58
C ASP A 69 8.73 3.20 -3.83
N VAL A 70 9.59 3.71 -2.94
CA VAL A 70 9.36 4.96 -2.21
C VAL A 70 10.45 5.95 -2.58
N SER A 71 10.07 7.05 -3.22
CA SER A 71 10.95 8.17 -3.54
C SER A 71 10.52 9.39 -2.74
N VAL A 72 11.40 9.88 -1.87
CA VAL A 72 11.11 11.00 -0.97
C VAL A 72 12.08 12.14 -1.23
N HIS A 73 11.51 13.30 -1.53
CA HIS A 73 12.17 14.60 -1.54
C HIS A 73 11.42 15.53 -0.56
N ALA A 74 12.05 16.64 -0.17
CA ALA A 74 11.45 17.59 0.78
C ALA A 74 10.07 18.10 0.33
N THR A 75 9.90 18.34 -0.97
CA THR A 75 8.69 18.91 -1.57
C THR A 75 7.85 17.92 -2.39
N THR A 76 8.35 16.70 -2.62
CA THR A 76 7.69 15.73 -3.50
C THR A 76 7.92 14.30 -3.03
N VAL A 77 6.84 13.54 -2.95
CA VAL A 77 6.84 12.15 -2.49
C VAL A 77 6.09 11.30 -3.50
N SER A 78 6.71 10.20 -3.93
CA SER A 78 6.09 9.20 -4.78
C SER A 78 6.18 7.82 -4.12
N ILE A 79 5.02 7.21 -3.92
CA ILE A 79 4.88 5.86 -3.37
C ILE A 79 4.22 5.01 -4.45
N GLY A 80 4.89 3.94 -4.86
CA GLY A 80 4.43 3.04 -5.91
C GLY A 80 4.61 1.58 -5.53
N THR A 81 3.68 0.75 -5.98
CA THR A 81 3.83 -0.71 -5.92
C THR A 81 4.01 -1.28 -7.32
N LYS A 82 4.97 -2.18 -7.49
CA LYS A 82 5.13 -3.00 -8.68
C LYS A 82 4.83 -4.45 -8.34
N PHE A 83 3.77 -4.97 -8.93
CA PHE A 83 3.42 -6.38 -8.87
C PHE A 83 4.11 -7.17 -9.98
N PRO A 84 4.48 -8.43 -9.74
CA PRO A 84 4.99 -9.28 -10.81
C PRO A 84 3.92 -9.46 -11.90
N PRO A 85 4.32 -9.58 -13.18
CA PRO A 85 3.39 -9.74 -14.28
C PRO A 85 2.52 -10.99 -14.09
N LYS A 86 1.20 -10.82 -14.18
CA LYS A 86 0.25 -11.93 -14.15
C LYS A 86 0.51 -12.86 -15.34
N ARG A 87 0.76 -14.15 -15.09
CA ARG A 87 0.95 -15.12 -16.16
C ARG A 87 -0.40 -15.34 -16.87
N ARG A 88 -0.46 -15.16 -18.20
CA ARG A 88 -1.69 -15.23 -19.02
C ARG A 88 -2.52 -16.53 -18.87
N TRP A 89 -1.93 -17.61 -18.38
CA TRP A 89 -2.59 -18.92 -18.21
C TRP A 89 -3.04 -19.21 -16.77
N ALA A 90 -2.71 -18.33 -15.80
CA ALA A 90 -3.11 -18.50 -14.42
C ALA A 90 -4.34 -17.64 -14.13
N LEU A 91 -5.53 -18.23 -14.28
CA LEU A 91 -6.82 -17.56 -14.11
C LEU A 91 -7.14 -17.17 -12.65
N THR A 92 -6.28 -17.51 -11.68
CA THR A 92 -6.56 -17.36 -10.24
C THR A 92 -5.34 -16.94 -9.41
N ASP A 93 -4.26 -16.50 -10.07
CA ASP A 93 -3.03 -16.13 -9.37
C ASP A 93 -3.12 -14.68 -8.92
N HIS A 94 -3.75 -14.48 -7.75
CA HIS A 94 -3.69 -13.21 -7.04
C HIS A 94 -2.23 -13.00 -6.62
N SER A 95 -1.53 -12.10 -7.33
CA SER A 95 -0.11 -11.80 -7.15
C SER A 95 0.26 -11.38 -5.72
N GLY A 96 -0.73 -11.08 -4.88
CA GLY A 96 -0.64 -10.57 -3.53
C GLY A 96 -1.33 -9.21 -3.43
N THR A 97 -1.48 -8.70 -2.21
CA THR A 97 -2.00 -7.36 -1.95
C THR A 97 -0.96 -6.54 -1.20
N VAL A 98 -1.06 -5.23 -1.28
CA VAL A 98 -0.27 -4.31 -0.46
C VAL A 98 -1.21 -3.34 0.21
N ASP A 99 -1.19 -3.34 1.54
CA ASP A 99 -1.95 -2.39 2.34
C ASP A 99 -1.02 -1.27 2.78
N TYR A 100 -1.41 -0.02 2.54
CA TYR A 100 -0.68 1.17 2.93
C TYR A 100 -1.44 1.93 4.02
N THR A 101 -0.73 2.31 5.07
CA THR A 101 -1.13 3.35 6.02
C THR A 101 -0.10 4.47 5.95
N ILE A 102 -0.56 5.65 5.52
CA ILE A 102 0.27 6.81 5.28
C ILE A 102 -0.19 7.92 6.20
N VAL A 103 0.70 8.40 7.06
CA VAL A 103 0.47 9.57 7.91
C VAL A 103 1.35 10.70 7.40
N LEU A 104 0.76 11.86 7.14
CA LEU A 104 1.45 13.01 6.53
C LEU A 104 0.89 14.32 7.10
N PRO A 105 1.60 15.45 6.94
CA PRO A 105 1.07 16.75 7.37
C PRO A 105 -0.28 17.01 6.70
N ALA A 106 -1.28 17.42 7.47
CA ALA A 106 -2.66 17.58 6.99
C ALA A 106 -2.79 18.62 5.84
N THR A 107 -1.82 19.51 5.67
CA THR A 107 -1.79 20.54 4.63
C THR A 107 -1.10 20.09 3.34
N THR A 108 -0.59 18.86 3.28
CA THR A 108 0.08 18.35 2.08
C THR A 108 -0.91 18.21 0.92
N ASN A 109 -0.36 18.27 -0.29
CA ASN A 109 -1.15 18.21 -1.50
C ASN A 109 -1.19 16.78 -2.04
N LEU A 110 -2.34 16.12 -1.93
CA LEU A 110 -2.57 14.81 -2.53
C LEU A 110 -2.84 14.96 -4.04
N GLN A 111 -1.77 15.10 -4.82
CA GLN A 111 -1.84 15.26 -6.27
C GLN A 111 -2.51 14.07 -6.95
N GLN A 112 -2.17 12.86 -6.50
CA GLN A 112 -2.71 11.65 -7.10
C GLN A 112 -2.76 10.50 -6.10
N LEU A 113 -3.93 9.89 -6.00
CA LEU A 113 -4.20 8.69 -5.23
C LEU A 113 -4.89 7.68 -6.15
N ARG A 114 -4.16 6.65 -6.58
CA ARG A 114 -4.69 5.60 -7.48
C ARG A 114 -4.57 4.23 -6.83
N LEU A 115 -5.69 3.52 -6.89
CA LEU A 115 -5.80 2.11 -6.56
C LEU A 115 -6.62 1.43 -7.66
N ALA A 116 -6.13 0.32 -8.23
CA ALA A 116 -6.87 -0.38 -9.28
C ALA A 116 -7.99 -1.27 -8.70
N ALA A 117 -7.75 -1.93 -7.57
CA ALA A 117 -8.71 -2.75 -6.86
C ALA A 117 -8.51 -2.65 -5.34
N GLY A 118 -9.61 -2.48 -4.61
CA GLY A 118 -9.62 -2.43 -3.15
C GLY A 118 -10.17 -1.12 -2.59
N GLU A 119 -9.63 -0.68 -1.45
CA GLU A 119 -10.17 0.44 -0.68
C GLU A 119 -9.20 1.61 -0.56
N ILE A 120 -9.73 2.83 -0.73
CA ILE A 120 -9.04 4.07 -0.42
C ILE A 120 -9.80 4.79 0.69
N LEU A 121 -9.08 5.20 1.73
CA LEU A 121 -9.60 6.08 2.78
C LEU A 121 -8.65 7.27 2.94
N VAL A 122 -9.23 8.47 3.02
CA VAL A 122 -8.50 9.70 3.32
C VAL A 122 -9.21 10.39 4.47
N ASP A 123 -8.49 10.65 5.55
CA ASP A 123 -9.03 11.30 6.74
C ASP A 123 -8.05 12.35 7.31
N GLY A 124 -8.56 13.36 7.99
CA GLY A 124 -7.76 14.38 8.67
C GLY A 124 -7.02 15.38 7.77
N MET A 125 -7.23 15.36 6.45
CA MET A 125 -6.62 16.30 5.50
C MET A 125 -7.30 17.68 5.56
N ARG A 126 -6.50 18.75 5.56
CA ARG A 126 -6.94 20.16 5.63
C ARG A 126 -6.93 20.87 4.27
N GLY A 127 -6.92 20.12 3.17
CA GLY A 127 -6.61 20.63 1.83
C GLY A 127 -7.68 20.48 0.74
N LEU A 128 -8.95 20.19 1.06
CA LEU A 128 -10.02 20.07 0.06
C LEU A 128 -11.29 20.84 0.48
N GLN A 129 -11.19 22.17 0.60
CA GLN A 129 -12.34 23.04 0.34
C GLN A 129 -12.19 23.56 -1.09
N GLN A 130 -12.74 22.82 -2.07
CA GLN A 130 -13.06 23.44 -3.35
C GLN A 130 -14.35 24.23 -3.15
N SER A 131 -14.24 25.55 -3.23
CA SER A 131 -15.39 26.46 -3.29
C SER A 131 -16.10 26.38 -4.63
#